data_AF-A0A1E4FTI3-F1
#
_entry.id   AF-A0A1E4FTI3-F1
#
_cell.length_a   1.000
_cell.length_b   1.000
_cell.length_c   1.000
_cell.angle_alpha   90.00
_cell.angle_beta   90.00
_cell.angle_gamma   90.00
#
_symmetry.space_group_name_H-M   'P 1'
#
loop_
_entity.id
_entity.type
_entity.pdbx_description
1 polymer ?
#
loop_
_entity_poly.entity_id
_entity_poly.type
_entity_poly.pdbx_seq_one_letter_code
_entity_poly.pdbx_strand_id
1 'polypeptide(L)' 'MSRAVPVREKVAAHRARLREAGRTYVTADLPDELIREVDRIKVERRVKRAEIIEAAVRSYIEIEKQRA' A
#
# COMPACT_ATOMS: atom_id res chain seq x y z
N MET A 1 -4.67 -22.53 28.06
CA MET A 1 -3.64 -22.40 27.00
C MET A 1 -4.20 -21.50 25.90
N SER A 2 -3.63 -20.32 25.66
CA SER A 2 -4.10 -19.43 24.59
C SER A 2 -3.64 -19.98 23.24
N ARG A 3 -4.59 -20.39 22.40
CA ARG A 3 -4.34 -20.82 21.03
C ARG A 3 -4.13 -19.58 20.18
N ALA A 4 -2.97 -18.93 20.35
CA ALA A 4 -2.60 -17.76 19.59
C ALA A 4 -2.50 -18.16 18.10
N VAL A 5 -3.46 -17.71 17.30
CA VAL A 5 -3.43 -17.88 15.83
C VAL A 5 -2.10 -17.33 15.32
N PRO A 6 -1.28 -18.15 14.62
CA PRO A 6 0.00 -17.73 14.07
C PRO A 6 -0.13 -16.45 13.24
N VAL A 7 0.83 -15.54 13.37
CA VAL A 7 0.85 -14.26 12.64
C VAL A 7 0.67 -14.46 11.12
N ARG A 8 1.22 -15.56 10.58
CA ARG A 8 1.08 -15.94 9.17
C ARG A 8 -0.37 -16.16 8.76
N GLU A 9 -1.18 -16.83 9.57
CA GLU A 9 -2.60 -17.07 9.29
C GLU A 9 -3.40 -15.77 9.32
N LYS A 10 -3.09 -14.87 10.28
CA LYS A 10 -3.71 -13.54 10.33
C LYS A 10 -3.40 -12.71 9.08
N VAL A 11 -2.15 -12.71 8.62
CA VAL A 11 -1.73 -12.01 7.40
C VAL A 11 -2.40 -12.62 6.17
N ALA A 12 -2.47 -13.95 6.09
CA ALA A 12 -3.14 -14.65 4.99
C ALA A 12 -4.63 -14.30 4.93
N ALA A 13 -5.34 -14.35 6.06
CA ALA A 13 -6.74 -13.97 6.15
C ALA A 13 -6.97 -12.49 5.79
N HIS A 14 -6.09 -11.60 6.23
CA HIS A 14 -6.17 -10.18 5.86
C HIS A 14 -5.98 -9.98 4.35
N ARG A 15 -4.98 -10.61 3.75
CA ARG A 15 -4.72 -10.55 2.30
C ARG A 15 -5.86 -11.18 1.49
N ALA A 16 -6.47 -12.25 1.97
CA ALA A 16 -7.65 -12.84 1.33
C ALA A 16 -8.80 -11.83 1.25
N ARG A 17 -9.15 -11.19 2.37
CA ARG A 17 -10.18 -10.13 2.42
C ARG A 17 -9.87 -8.95 1.48
N LEU A 18 -8.61 -8.52 1.41
CA LEU A 18 -8.20 -7.45 0.51
C LEU A 18 -8.35 -7.84 -0.97
N ARG A 19 -8.03 -9.10 -1.33
CA ARG A 19 -8.21 -9.62 -2.70
C ARG A 19 -9.67 -9.74 -3.08
N GLU A 20 -10.53 -10.22 -2.17
CA GLU A 20 -11.98 -10.23 -2.36
C GLU A 20 -12.53 -8.82 -2.59
N ALA A 21 -11.93 -7.80 -1.95
CA ALA A 21 -12.22 -6.40 -2.19
C ALA A 21 -11.56 -5.81 -3.46
N GLY A 22 -11.06 -6.66 -4.38
CA GLY A 22 -10.45 -6.25 -5.64
C GLY A 22 -9.06 -5.62 -5.51
N ARG A 23 -8.37 -5.77 -4.37
CA ARG A 23 -7.02 -5.23 -4.16
C ARG A 23 -5.95 -6.28 -4.37
N THR A 24 -4.91 -5.93 -5.12
CA THR A 24 -3.73 -6.77 -5.31
C THR A 24 -2.56 -6.24 -4.48
N TYR A 25 -1.82 -7.15 -3.85
CA TYR A 25 -0.60 -6.80 -3.13
C TYR A 25 0.56 -6.67 -4.12
N VAL A 26 1.25 -5.53 -4.08
CA VAL A 26 2.43 -5.25 -4.90
C VAL A 26 3.64 -5.07 -3.98
N THR A 27 4.75 -5.70 -4.33
CA THR A 27 6.06 -5.51 -3.68
C THR A 27 7.00 -4.93 -4.71
N ALA A 28 7.69 -3.85 -4.34
CA ALA A 28 8.66 -3.18 -5.19
C ALA A 28 9.75 -2.57 -4.29
N ASP A 29 11.00 -2.68 -4.73
CA ASP A 29 12.11 -1.97 -4.13
C ASP A 29 12.09 -0.53 -4.64
N LEU A 30 12.19 0.43 -3.72
CA LEU A 30 12.13 1.86 -4.01
C LEU A 30 13.29 2.58 -3.31
N PRO A 31 13.78 3.72 -3.83
CA PRO A 31 14.83 4.49 -3.17
C PRO A 31 14.46 4.90 -1.75
N ASP A 32 15.40 4.75 -0.81
CA ASP A 32 15.18 5.08 0.61
C ASP A 32 14.78 6.54 0.83
N GLU A 33 15.35 7.46 0.05
CA GLU A 33 14.97 8.86 0.07
C GLU A 33 13.48 9.04 -0.25
N LEU A 34 12.98 8.38 -1.30
CA LEU A 34 11.56 8.42 -1.66
C LEU A 34 10.68 7.85 -0.55
N ILE A 35 11.08 6.74 0.09
CA ILE A 35 10.33 6.16 1.20
C ILE A 35 10.28 7.09 2.41
N ARG A 36 11.38 7.79 2.71
CA ARG A 36 11.42 8.80 3.79
C ARG A 36 10.43 9.93 3.56
N GLU A 37 10.33 10.42 2.32
CA GLU A 37 9.36 11.46 1.96
C GLU A 37 7.91 10.96 2.11
N VAL A 38 7.63 9.74 1.65
CA VAL A 38 6.31 9.10 1.85
C VAL A 38 5.98 8.94 3.34
N ASP A 39 6.96 8.60 4.16
CA ASP A 39 6.78 8.50 5.62
C ASP A 39 6.48 9.84 6.27
N ARG A 40 7.16 10.91 5.84
CA ARG A 40 6.88 12.26 6.35
C ARG A 40 5.42 12.64 6.04
N ILE A 41 4.99 12.48 4.79
CA ILE A 41 3.61 12.78 4.35
C ILE A 41 2.58 11.92 5.11
N LYS A 42 2.88 10.63 5.30
CA LYS A 42 2.05 9.69 6.06
C LYS A 42 1.79 10.20 7.48
N VAL A 43 2.82 10.68 8.16
CA VAL A 43 2.72 11.24 9.53
C VAL A 43 1.94 12.55 9.53
N GLU A 44 2.29 13.49 8.64
CA GLU A 44 1.65 14.80 8.54
C GLU A 44 0.15 14.70 8.26
N ARG A 45 -0.25 13.82 7.33
CA ARG A 45 -1.63 13.66 6.88
C ARG A 45 -2.42 12.59 7.65
N ARG A 46 -1.77 11.84 8.55
CA ARG A 46 -2.35 10.72 9.31
C ARG A 46 -3.03 9.66 8.43
N VAL A 47 -2.43 9.36 7.28
CA VAL A 47 -2.90 8.35 6.31
C VAL A 47 -1.96 7.16 6.25
N LYS A 48 -2.29 6.11 5.49
CA LYS A 48 -1.39 4.97 5.23
C LYS A 48 -0.51 5.26 4.01
N ARG A 49 0.70 4.67 3.98
CA ARG A 49 1.60 4.72 2.79
C ARG A 49 0.88 4.29 1.52
N ALA A 50 0.07 3.24 1.60
CA ALA A 50 -0.69 2.72 0.46
C ALA A 50 -1.63 3.77 -0.15
N GLU A 51 -2.23 4.66 0.65
CA GLU A 51 -3.13 5.71 0.15
C GLU A 51 -2.35 6.78 -0.62
N ILE A 52 -1.17 7.16 -0.12
CA ILE A 52 -0.28 8.12 -0.79
C ILE A 52 0.22 7.54 -2.11
N ILE A 53 0.68 6.28 -2.10
CA ILE A 53 1.20 5.59 -3.29
C ILE A 53 0.07 5.39 -4.32
N GLU A 54 -1.13 4.98 -3.89
CA GLU A 54 -2.27 4.84 -4.79
C GLU A 54 -2.63 6.17 -5.47
N ALA A 55 -2.69 7.26 -4.71
CA ALA A 55 -2.97 8.59 -5.27
C ALA A 55 -1.89 9.01 -6.28
N ALA A 56 -0.61 8.85 -5.95
CA ALA A 56 0.50 9.18 -6.84
C ALA A 56 0.47 8.38 -8.14
N VAL A 57 0.24 7.06 -8.07
CA VAL A 57 0.15 6.18 -9.24
C VAL A 57 -1.06 6.53 -10.10
N ARG A 58 -2.22 6.82 -9.49
CA ARG A 58 -3.41 7.27 -10.24
C ARG A 58 -3.15 8.56 -11.00
N SER A 59 -2.54 9.55 -10.35
CA SER A 59 -2.18 10.82 -11.01
C SER A 59 -1.20 10.60 -12.16
N TYR A 60 -0.18 9.75 -11.99
CA TYR A 60 0.76 9.42 -13.06
C TYR A 60 0.06 8.76 -14.27
N ILE A 61 -0.78 7.74 -14.03
CA ILE A 61 -1.53 7.07 -15.11
C ILE A 61 -2.43 8.05 -15.86
N GLU A 62 -3.10 8.96 -15.14
CA GLU A 62 -3.94 9.98 -15.77
C GLU A 62 -3.14 10.91 -16.69
N ILE A 63 -1.95 11.35 -16.24
CA ILE A 63 -1.04 12.14 -17.06
C ILE A 63 -0.62 11.37 -18.32
N GLU A 64 -0.26 10.10 -18.19
CA GLU A 64 0.15 9.28 -19.34
C GLU A 64 -1.00 9.05 -20.33
N LYS A 65 -2.25 8.91 -19.84
CA LYS A 65 -3.43 8.83 -20.73
C LYS A 65 -3.69 10.09 -21.52
N GLN A 66 -3.36 11.26 -20.98
CA GLN A 66 -3.54 12.55 -21.66
C GLN A 66 -2.42 12.85 -22.67
N ARG A 67 -1.29 12.14 -22.57
CA ARG A 67 -0.15 12.26 -23.48
C ARG A 67 -0.25 11.34 -24.70
N ALA A 68 -1.05 10.28 -24.60
CA ALA A 68 -1.31 9.32 -25.66
C ALA A 68 -2.43 9.80 -26.60
#